data_AF-A0A834MHI5-F1
#
_entry.id   AF-A0A834MHI5-F1
#
_cell.length_a   1.000
_cell.length_b   1.000
_cell.length_c   1.000
_cell.angle_alpha   90.00
_cell.angle_beta   90.00
_cell.angle_gamma   90.00
#
_symmetry.space_group_name_H-M   'P 1'
#
loop_
_entity.id
_entity.type
_entity.pdbx_description
1 polymer ?
#
loop_
_entity_poly.entity_id
_entity_poly.type
_entity_poly.pdbx_seq_one_letter_code
_entity_poly.pdbx_strand_id
1 'polypeptide(L)'
;MSTDFDTSSLSGLSTKAGDKDLQEFLMVEKQKAQFNAQIHEFNDFCWEKCVEKASNKLDSRTETCLTNCVDRFIDVSLLITNSFFIAQVMGHGYMVSPINRASRWRLDITNYDIPHNYEDNQFFCGGYSVQYNVNGGKCGPCGDNWNDTVPRSNENGGLYGQGVVVAEYVSGDIIEVHVLITANHKGKISYQLCNLEHPDLPEEDDCFEDLWLEDGNLTQSIHPDDYAVVSYVKLPDEFVCDRCVLRWHYSAGNNWGVCEDGTQAVGCGPQETFRSCADIAIRPLFNKEWVSE
;
A
#
# COMPACT_ATOMS: atom_id res chain seq x y z
N MET A 1 42.47 -13.71 48.92
CA MET A 1 41.80 -13.53 50.23
C MET A 1 40.64 -12.61 49.96
N SER A 2 39.47 -13.22 49.76
CA SER A 2 38.21 -12.57 49.40
C SER A 2 37.60 -11.88 50.60
N THR A 3 36.86 -10.79 50.38
CA THR A 3 35.65 -10.49 51.14
C THR A 3 34.68 -9.74 50.23
N ASP A 4 33.53 -10.38 50.02
CA ASP A 4 32.38 -9.97 49.25
C ASP A 4 31.67 -8.73 49.81
N PHE A 5 31.11 -7.89 48.93
CA PHE A 5 30.22 -6.80 49.30
C PHE A 5 28.78 -7.26 49.05
N ASP A 6 28.12 -7.69 50.12
CA ASP A 6 26.79 -8.29 50.09
C ASP A 6 25.70 -7.20 50.04
N THR A 7 25.05 -7.09 48.89
CA THR A 7 23.89 -6.24 48.62
C THR A 7 22.63 -6.85 49.26
N SER A 8 22.45 -6.69 50.58
CA SER A 8 21.25 -7.22 51.25
C SER A 8 20.86 -6.49 52.54
N SER A 9 20.74 -5.15 52.56
CA SER A 9 20.04 -4.51 53.70
C SER A 9 19.50 -3.10 53.44
N LEU A 10 18.77 -2.87 52.35
CA LEU A 10 17.83 -1.75 52.33
C LEU A 10 16.53 -2.07 51.57
N SER A 11 15.98 -3.25 51.80
CA SER A 11 14.58 -3.55 51.51
C SER A 11 13.76 -3.29 52.78
N GLY A 12 13.12 -2.12 52.88
CA GLY A 12 12.29 -1.86 54.05
C GLY A 12 11.69 -0.47 54.22
N LEU A 13 11.13 0.14 53.17
CA LEU A 13 9.99 1.04 53.41
C LEU A 13 9.00 1.01 52.23
N SER A 14 7.82 0.49 52.55
CA SER A 14 6.53 0.62 51.88
C SER A 14 6.36 1.86 50.99
N THR A 15 5.80 1.69 49.77
CA THR A 15 4.77 2.59 49.19
C THR A 15 4.22 2.07 47.85
N LYS A 16 3.58 0.88 47.84
CA LYS A 16 2.73 0.45 46.70
C LYS A 16 1.46 1.31 46.49
N ALA A 17 1.19 2.25 47.40
CA ALA A 17 0.15 3.27 47.29
C ALA A 17 0.70 4.61 46.78
N GLY A 18 1.96 4.95 47.07
CA GLY A 18 2.57 6.22 46.65
C GLY A 18 2.88 6.29 45.15
N ASP A 19 3.16 5.16 44.52
CA ASP A 19 3.50 5.11 43.08
C ASP A 19 2.32 5.42 42.16
N LYS A 20 1.09 5.05 42.52
CA LYS A 20 -0.09 5.33 41.69
C LYS A 20 -0.48 6.80 41.75
N ASP A 21 -0.51 7.37 42.95
CA ASP A 21 -0.79 8.79 43.15
C ASP A 21 0.32 9.65 42.53
N LEU A 22 1.58 9.21 42.59
CA LEU A 22 2.70 9.86 41.92
C LEU A 22 2.62 9.75 40.39
N GLN A 23 2.24 8.60 39.85
CA GLN A 23 2.05 8.42 38.41
C GLN A 23 0.87 9.24 37.89
N GLU A 24 -0.23 9.30 38.62
CA GLU A 24 -1.40 10.13 38.30
C GLU A 24 -1.03 11.61 38.38
N PHE A 25 -0.34 12.04 39.44
CA PHE A 25 0.19 13.39 39.55
C PHE A 25 1.14 13.74 38.40
N LEU A 26 2.03 12.83 38.01
CA LEU A 26 2.99 13.04 36.92
C LEU A 26 2.28 13.11 35.57
N MET A 27 1.22 12.33 35.36
CA MET A 27 0.38 12.41 34.15
C MET A 27 -0.40 13.73 34.10
N VAL A 28 -0.96 14.18 35.22
CA VAL A 28 -1.67 15.47 35.33
C VAL A 28 -0.72 16.65 35.14
N GLU A 29 0.46 16.64 35.78
CA GLU A 29 1.46 17.68 35.60
C GLU A 29 2.03 17.68 34.17
N LYS A 30 2.18 16.52 33.54
CA LYS A 30 2.55 16.42 32.12
C LYS A 30 1.47 16.99 31.21
N GLN A 31 0.19 16.66 31.45
CA GLN A 31 -0.93 17.24 30.70
C GLN A 31 -1.00 18.75 30.86
N LYS A 32 -0.82 19.28 32.08
CA LYS A 32 -0.74 20.72 32.33
C LYS A 32 0.44 21.35 31.60
N ALA A 33 1.61 20.73 31.62
CA ALA A 33 2.79 21.23 30.91
C ALA A 33 2.57 21.27 29.39
N GLN A 34 1.94 20.23 28.84
CA GLN A 34 1.59 20.17 27.41
C GLN A 34 0.55 21.23 27.03
N PHE A 35 -0.50 21.40 27.86
CA PHE A 35 -1.52 22.43 27.65
C PHE A 35 -0.93 23.85 27.76
N ASN A 36 -0.07 24.09 28.74
CA ASN A 36 0.64 25.36 28.88
C ASN A 36 1.56 25.63 27.68
N ALA A 37 2.23 24.61 27.13
CA ALA A 37 3.04 24.77 25.92
C ALA A 37 2.21 25.19 24.71
N GLN A 38 1.02 24.61 24.52
CA GLN A 38 0.08 25.03 23.47
C GLN A 38 -0.43 26.45 23.70
N ILE A 39 -0.73 26.83 24.95
CA ILE A 39 -1.07 28.22 25.30
C ILE A 39 0.06 29.17 24.92
N HIS A 40 1.31 28.83 25.20
CA HIS A 40 2.46 29.67 24.84
C HIS A 40 2.57 29.86 23.33
N GLU A 41 2.31 28.82 22.54
CA GLU A 41 2.28 28.91 21.07
C GLU A 41 1.15 29.82 20.54
N PHE A 42 -0.07 29.67 21.07
CA PHE A 42 -1.17 30.57 20.73
C PHE A 42 -0.91 32.01 21.18
N ASN A 43 -0.30 32.17 22.35
CA ASN A 43 0.04 33.46 22.91
C ASN A 43 1.06 34.15 22.01
N ASP A 44 2.17 33.51 21.63
CA ASP A 44 3.21 34.17 20.83
C ASP A 44 2.67 34.65 19.46
N PHE A 45 1.82 33.86 18.80
CA PHE A 45 1.23 34.27 17.52
C PHE A 45 0.11 35.31 17.66
N CYS A 46 -0.88 35.06 18.52
CA CYS A 46 -2.05 35.94 18.62
C CYS A 46 -1.79 37.21 19.43
N TRP A 47 -0.88 37.15 20.41
CA TRP A 47 -0.47 38.33 21.18
C TRP A 47 0.28 39.33 20.30
N GLU A 48 1.21 38.89 19.47
CA GLU A 48 1.92 39.77 18.52
C GLU A 48 0.98 40.43 17.51
N LYS A 49 -0.08 39.73 17.08
CA LYS A 49 -1.03 40.23 16.08
C LYS A 49 -2.10 41.15 16.65
N CYS A 50 -2.51 40.94 17.91
CA CYS A 50 -3.68 41.60 18.49
C CYS A 50 -3.36 42.61 19.59
N VAL A 51 -2.21 42.49 20.27
CA VAL A 51 -1.88 43.33 21.42
C VAL A 51 -0.80 44.35 21.06
N GLU A 52 -1.23 45.53 20.63
CA GLU A 52 -0.31 46.63 20.27
C GLU A 52 0.33 47.29 21.50
N LYS A 53 -0.37 47.35 22.64
CA LYS A 53 0.12 47.93 23.90
C LYS A 53 -0.40 47.14 25.10
N ALA A 54 0.51 46.69 25.96
CA ALA A 54 0.16 46.05 27.21
C ALA A 54 -0.53 47.05 28.16
N SER A 55 -1.72 46.69 28.65
CA SER A 55 -2.53 47.48 29.60
C SER A 55 -3.04 46.58 30.72
N ASN A 56 -3.49 47.17 31.83
CA ASN A 56 -4.05 46.45 32.97
C ASN A 56 -5.42 45.83 32.69
N LYS A 57 -6.05 46.18 31.55
CA LYS A 57 -7.29 45.60 31.05
C LYS A 57 -7.23 45.53 29.52
N LEU A 58 -7.74 44.43 28.97
CA LEU A 58 -7.98 44.30 27.53
C LEU A 58 -9.17 45.18 27.17
N ASP A 59 -9.03 45.99 26.12
CA ASP A 59 -10.16 46.70 25.53
C ASP A 59 -10.93 45.74 24.61
N SER A 60 -12.19 46.08 24.34
CA SER A 60 -13.11 45.23 23.57
C SER A 60 -12.58 44.87 22.16
N ARG A 61 -11.78 45.74 21.54
CA ARG A 61 -11.20 45.46 20.22
C ARG A 61 -10.09 44.43 20.31
N THR A 62 -9.23 44.53 21.32
CA THR A 62 -8.16 43.56 21.59
C THR A 62 -8.74 42.19 21.96
N GLU A 63 -9.77 42.15 22.81
CA GLU A 63 -10.46 40.91 23.19
C GLU A 63 -11.08 40.21 21.96
N THR A 64 -11.81 40.95 21.13
CA THR A 64 -12.42 40.42 19.90
C THR A 64 -11.35 39.94 18.91
N CYS A 65 -10.19 40.62 18.83
CA CYS A 65 -9.08 40.19 17.99
C CYS A 65 -8.49 38.86 18.48
N LEU A 66 -8.24 38.74 19.79
CA LEU A 66 -7.67 37.53 20.38
C LEU A 66 -8.58 36.31 20.19
N THR A 67 -9.90 36.45 20.43
CA THR A 67 -10.86 35.36 20.20
C THR A 67 -10.86 34.92 18.74
N ASN A 68 -10.99 35.86 17.80
CA ASN A 68 -10.97 35.54 16.37
C ASN A 68 -9.63 34.96 15.89
N CYS A 69 -8.51 35.38 16.49
CA CYS A 69 -7.19 34.87 16.14
C CYS A 69 -7.03 33.42 16.58
N VAL A 70 -7.39 33.10 17.82
CA VAL A 70 -7.33 31.73 18.36
C VAL A 70 -8.27 30.82 17.60
N ASP A 71 -9.51 31.25 17.36
CA ASP A 71 -10.50 30.47 16.60
C ASP A 71 -9.99 30.16 15.18
N ARG A 72 -9.45 31.17 14.48
CA ARG A 72 -8.89 30.95 13.13
C ARG A 72 -7.65 30.08 13.13
N PHE A 73 -6.79 30.20 14.13
CA PHE A 73 -5.61 29.35 14.23
C PHE A 73 -6.01 27.88 14.43
N ILE A 74 -7.00 27.62 15.29
CA ILE A 74 -7.55 26.28 15.51
C ILE A 74 -8.22 25.77 14.24
N ASP A 75 -9.05 26.57 13.58
CA ASP A 75 -9.74 26.20 12.33
C ASP A 75 -8.75 25.83 11.22
N VAL A 76 -7.71 26.65 11.02
CA VAL A 76 -6.67 26.39 10.01
C VAL A 76 -5.84 25.17 10.38
N SER A 77 -5.45 25.02 11.65
CA SER A 77 -4.70 23.85 12.12
C SER A 77 -5.49 22.56 11.94
N LEU A 78 -6.79 22.59 12.26
CA LEU A 78 -7.70 21.46 12.07
C LEU A 78 -7.95 21.19 10.60
N LEU A 79 -8.12 22.23 9.76
CA LEU A 79 -8.30 22.08 8.32
C LEU A 79 -7.05 21.49 7.66
N ILE A 80 -5.86 21.95 8.02
CA ILE A 80 -4.59 21.42 7.52
C ILE A 80 -4.43 19.97 7.97
N THR A 81 -4.63 19.71 9.26
CA THR A 81 -4.56 18.36 9.85
C THR A 81 -5.55 17.41 9.17
N ASN A 82 -6.80 17.82 9.00
CA ASN A 82 -7.84 17.03 8.32
C ASN A 82 -7.57 16.88 6.82
N SER A 83 -6.99 17.89 6.15
CA SER A 83 -6.60 17.79 4.74
C SER A 83 -5.47 16.78 4.55
N PHE A 84 -4.54 16.68 5.50
CA PHE A 84 -3.52 15.63 5.52
C PHE A 84 -4.07 14.26 5.93
N PHE A 85 -5.14 14.19 6.73
CA PHE A 85 -5.84 12.93 7.03
C PHE A 85 -6.74 12.42 5.87
N ILE A 86 -7.12 13.28 4.91
CA ILE A 86 -7.87 12.89 3.69
C ILE A 86 -6.95 12.35 2.59
N ALA A 87 -5.64 12.46 2.73
CA ALA A 87 -4.74 11.53 2.06
C ALA A 87 -4.86 10.16 2.76
N GLN A 88 -6.00 9.48 2.55
CA GLN A 88 -6.00 8.03 2.57
C GLN A 88 -4.86 7.63 1.66
N VAL A 89 -3.83 7.01 2.22
CA VAL A 89 -2.74 6.42 1.45
C VAL A 89 -3.37 5.24 0.70
N MET A 90 -4.08 5.52 -0.39
CA MET A 90 -4.61 4.50 -1.26
C MET A 90 -3.44 3.97 -2.06
N GLY A 91 -3.11 2.71 -1.83
CA GLY A 91 -2.10 2.01 -2.57
C GLY A 91 -1.78 0.72 -1.86
N HIS A 92 -1.93 -0.42 -2.52
CA HIS A 92 -1.68 -1.72 -1.88
C HIS A 92 -0.94 -2.68 -2.80
N GLY A 93 -0.02 -2.08 -3.55
CA GLY A 93 1.12 -2.74 -4.13
C GLY A 93 1.04 -2.96 -5.62
N TYR A 94 2.18 -3.33 -6.18
CA TYR A 94 2.36 -3.52 -7.61
C TYR A 94 3.61 -4.36 -7.89
N MET A 95 3.66 -4.91 -9.10
CA MET A 95 4.82 -5.67 -9.57
C MET A 95 5.93 -4.71 -10.00
N VAL A 96 7.08 -4.81 -9.34
CA VAL A 96 8.30 -4.01 -9.59
C VAL A 96 9.18 -4.69 -10.63
N SER A 97 9.30 -6.01 -10.57
CA SER A 97 10.05 -6.81 -11.54
C SER A 97 9.29 -8.12 -11.83
N PRO A 98 8.97 -8.44 -13.09
CA PRO A 98 9.05 -7.55 -14.25
C PRO A 98 8.18 -6.31 -14.03
N ILE A 99 8.65 -5.13 -14.47
CA ILE A 99 7.95 -3.88 -14.15
C ILE A 99 6.59 -3.83 -14.84
N ASN A 100 5.54 -3.53 -14.09
CA ASN A 100 4.20 -3.47 -14.64
C ASN A 100 4.00 -2.24 -15.55
N ARG A 101 2.95 -2.31 -16.37
CA ARG A 101 2.57 -1.31 -17.38
C ARG A 101 2.51 0.12 -16.85
N ALA A 102 1.86 0.34 -15.71
CA ALA A 102 1.69 1.67 -15.12
C ALA A 102 2.88 2.15 -14.30
N SER A 103 3.82 1.27 -13.93
CA SER A 103 5.05 1.65 -13.25
C SER A 103 6.22 1.91 -14.20
N ARG A 104 6.09 1.65 -15.52
CA ARG A 104 7.19 1.82 -16.49
C ARG A 104 7.86 3.19 -16.45
N TRP A 105 7.10 4.25 -16.17
CA TRP A 105 7.65 5.61 -16.05
C TRP A 105 8.73 5.73 -14.96
N ARG A 106 8.74 4.84 -13.97
CA ARG A 106 9.75 4.82 -12.90
C ARG A 106 11.14 4.41 -13.40
N LEU A 107 11.25 3.79 -14.59
CA LEU A 107 12.54 3.46 -15.21
C LEU A 107 13.29 4.70 -15.71
N ASP A 108 12.55 5.70 -16.19
CA ASP A 108 13.07 6.99 -16.62
C ASP A 108 12.05 8.09 -16.35
N ILE A 109 12.14 8.68 -15.16
CA ILE A 109 11.24 9.73 -14.68
C ILE A 109 11.32 11.04 -15.50
N THR A 110 12.29 11.15 -16.41
CA THR A 110 12.46 12.32 -17.28
C THR A 110 11.84 12.13 -18.66
N ASN A 111 11.46 10.90 -19.00
CA ASN A 111 10.84 10.57 -20.28
C ASN A 111 9.32 10.73 -20.21
N TYR A 112 8.83 11.89 -20.66
CA TYR A 112 7.40 12.20 -20.70
C TYR A 112 6.61 11.51 -21.82
N ASP A 113 7.28 10.76 -22.72
CA ASP A 113 6.59 9.91 -23.70
C ASP A 113 6.01 8.64 -23.06
N ILE A 114 6.50 8.28 -21.86
CA ILE A 114 5.91 7.22 -21.02
C ILE A 114 4.84 7.87 -20.13
N PRO A 115 3.57 7.42 -20.20
CA PRO A 115 2.53 7.97 -19.34
C PRO A 115 2.84 7.73 -17.86
N HIS A 116 2.87 8.83 -17.11
CA HIS A 116 3.17 8.83 -15.69
C HIS A 116 1.91 8.51 -14.89
N ASN A 117 1.96 7.43 -14.10
CA ASN A 117 0.95 7.15 -13.10
C ASN A 117 1.56 7.17 -11.69
N TYR A 118 1.30 8.25 -10.95
CA TYR A 118 1.79 8.36 -9.58
C TYR A 118 1.02 7.47 -8.59
N GLU A 119 -0.12 6.92 -9.03
CA GLU A 119 -0.98 5.98 -8.31
C GLU A 119 -0.90 4.56 -8.91
N ASP A 120 0.28 4.19 -9.44
CA ASP A 120 0.56 2.89 -10.04
C ASP A 120 0.54 1.70 -9.06
N ASN A 121 0.29 1.98 -7.79
CA ASN A 121 0.00 1.03 -6.73
C ASN A 121 -1.51 0.92 -6.38
N GLN A 122 -2.39 1.54 -7.17
CA GLN A 122 -3.85 1.60 -6.97
C GLN A 122 -4.63 0.86 -8.08
N PHE A 123 -4.30 -0.40 -8.38
CA PHE A 123 -5.08 -1.21 -9.32
C PHE A 123 -5.92 -2.23 -8.59
N PHE A 124 -6.92 -1.68 -7.92
CA PHE A 124 -7.74 -2.23 -6.84
C PHE A 124 -9.19 -2.48 -7.26
N CYS A 125 -9.41 -2.71 -8.55
CA CYS A 125 -10.71 -3.01 -9.15
C CYS A 125 -11.76 -1.89 -8.98
N GLY A 126 -11.30 -0.64 -8.81
CA GLY A 126 -12.16 0.51 -8.48
C GLY A 126 -12.49 0.65 -6.98
N GLY A 127 -11.91 -0.20 -6.13
CA GLY A 127 -12.15 -0.28 -4.69
C GLY A 127 -13.19 -1.32 -4.31
N TYR A 128 -13.07 -1.83 -3.08
CA TYR A 128 -13.90 -2.94 -2.57
C TYR A 128 -15.41 -2.76 -2.81
N SER A 129 -15.96 -1.58 -2.49
CA SER A 129 -17.39 -1.32 -2.67
C SER A 129 -17.80 -1.33 -4.14
N VAL A 130 -17.01 -0.75 -5.03
CA VAL A 130 -17.29 -0.74 -6.47
C VAL A 130 -17.21 -2.15 -7.02
N GLN A 131 -16.17 -2.91 -6.68
CA GLN A 131 -16.01 -4.29 -7.10
C GLN A 131 -17.22 -5.14 -6.70
N TYR A 132 -17.58 -5.19 -5.41
CA TYR A 132 -18.59 -6.16 -4.94
C TYR A 132 -20.02 -5.64 -5.00
N ASN A 133 -20.28 -4.38 -4.68
CA ASN A 133 -21.65 -3.85 -4.61
C ASN A 133 -22.15 -3.35 -5.97
N VAL A 134 -21.27 -2.90 -6.86
CA VAL A 134 -21.64 -2.36 -8.18
C VAL A 134 -21.34 -3.38 -9.28
N ASN A 135 -20.14 -3.94 -9.30
CA ASN A 135 -19.67 -4.82 -10.38
C ASN A 135 -19.92 -6.32 -10.12
N GLY A 136 -20.57 -6.67 -9.00
CA GLY A 136 -20.89 -8.06 -8.68
C GLY A 136 -19.65 -8.94 -8.47
N GLY A 137 -18.59 -8.39 -7.90
CA GLY A 137 -17.29 -9.04 -7.65
C GLY A 137 -16.29 -8.94 -8.80
N LYS A 138 -16.70 -8.41 -9.96
CA LYS A 138 -15.84 -8.36 -11.15
C LYS A 138 -14.77 -7.29 -11.06
N CYS A 139 -13.61 -7.60 -11.62
CA CYS A 139 -12.44 -6.74 -11.71
C CYS A 139 -11.92 -6.70 -13.15
N GLY A 140 -11.32 -5.58 -13.57
CA GLY A 140 -10.59 -5.55 -14.84
C GLY A 140 -9.42 -6.55 -14.83
N PRO A 141 -9.06 -7.16 -15.99
CA PRO A 141 -7.93 -8.07 -16.13
C PRO A 141 -6.64 -7.56 -15.47
N CYS A 142 -6.38 -6.25 -15.56
CA CYS A 142 -5.18 -5.61 -15.00
C CYS A 142 -5.47 -4.65 -13.83
N GLY A 143 -6.59 -4.85 -13.13
CA GLY A 143 -6.88 -4.19 -11.84
C GLY A 143 -7.58 -2.83 -11.94
N ASP A 144 -7.87 -2.37 -13.14
CA ASP A 144 -8.81 -1.27 -13.38
C ASP A 144 -10.24 -1.63 -12.90
N ASN A 145 -11.08 -0.61 -12.72
CA ASN A 145 -12.50 -0.79 -12.45
C ASN A 145 -13.17 -1.54 -13.62
N TRP A 146 -13.84 -2.65 -13.32
CA TRP A 146 -14.47 -3.49 -14.35
C TRP A 146 -15.50 -2.73 -15.21
N ASN A 147 -16.14 -1.68 -14.71
CA ASN A 147 -17.11 -0.94 -15.53
C ASN A 147 -16.49 0.16 -16.42
N ASP A 148 -15.17 0.36 -16.35
CA ASP A 148 -14.49 1.30 -17.24
C ASP A 148 -14.50 0.81 -18.70
N THR A 149 -14.35 1.75 -19.64
CA THR A 149 -14.37 1.44 -21.08
C THR A 149 -13.15 0.60 -21.44
N VAL A 150 -13.37 -0.44 -22.25
CA VAL A 150 -12.32 -1.34 -22.76
C VAL A 150 -11.72 -0.75 -24.06
N PRO A 151 -10.37 -0.74 -24.24
CA PRO A 151 -9.37 -1.12 -23.26
C PRO A 151 -9.33 -0.16 -22.07
N ARG A 152 -9.29 -0.72 -20.86
CA ARG A 152 -9.06 0.05 -19.63
C ARG A 152 -7.60 0.49 -19.58
N SER A 153 -7.27 1.36 -18.63
CA SER A 153 -5.99 2.06 -18.66
C SER A 153 -4.77 1.12 -18.60
N ASN A 154 -4.87 -0.02 -17.91
CA ASN A 154 -3.77 -0.99 -17.78
C ASN A 154 -3.90 -2.21 -18.68
N GLU A 155 -4.95 -2.31 -19.51
CA GLU A 155 -5.10 -3.40 -20.48
C GLU A 155 -4.27 -3.16 -21.74
N ASN A 156 -4.02 -4.21 -22.52
CA ASN A 156 -3.36 -4.04 -23.82
C ASN A 156 -4.18 -3.08 -24.73
N GLY A 157 -3.49 -2.10 -25.31
CA GLY A 157 -4.12 -1.00 -26.05
C GLY A 157 -4.63 0.16 -25.19
N GLY A 158 -4.58 0.03 -23.87
CA GLY A 158 -4.87 1.10 -22.91
C GLY A 158 -3.75 2.14 -22.80
N LEU A 159 -3.98 3.18 -21.99
CA LEU A 159 -3.01 4.26 -21.78
C LEU A 159 -1.62 3.74 -21.34
N TYR A 160 -1.59 2.79 -20.41
CA TYR A 160 -0.35 2.20 -19.88
C TYR A 160 0.07 0.91 -20.61
N GLY A 161 -0.88 0.21 -21.23
CA GLY A 161 -0.67 -1.02 -22.02
C GLY A 161 -0.19 -0.75 -23.45
N GLN A 162 0.99 -0.13 -23.56
CA GLN A 162 1.62 0.23 -24.85
C GLN A 162 2.29 -0.97 -25.57
N GLY A 163 2.13 -2.19 -25.08
CA GLY A 163 2.67 -3.41 -25.69
C GLY A 163 4.20 -3.54 -25.64
N VAL A 164 4.84 -2.88 -24.67
CA VAL A 164 6.30 -2.86 -24.49
C VAL A 164 6.73 -4.06 -23.65
N VAL A 165 7.45 -5.01 -24.26
CA VAL A 165 8.05 -6.16 -23.54
C VAL A 165 9.13 -5.65 -22.58
N VAL A 166 8.95 -5.89 -21.28
CA VAL A 166 9.83 -5.39 -20.22
C VAL A 166 10.84 -6.43 -19.72
N ALA A 167 10.61 -7.71 -20.01
CA ALA A 167 11.50 -8.81 -19.64
C ALA A 167 11.37 -9.98 -20.62
N GLU A 168 12.46 -10.72 -20.79
CA GLU A 168 12.48 -11.98 -21.53
C GLU A 168 12.96 -13.10 -20.60
N TYR A 169 12.26 -14.24 -20.65
CA TYR A 169 12.55 -15.43 -19.85
C TYR A 169 12.66 -16.66 -20.75
N VAL A 170 13.16 -17.77 -20.21
CA VAL A 170 13.21 -19.04 -20.93
C VAL A 170 12.05 -19.94 -20.50
N SER A 171 11.51 -20.69 -21.46
CA SER A 171 10.45 -21.67 -21.23
C SER A 171 10.83 -22.65 -20.11
N GLY A 172 9.91 -22.90 -19.18
CA GLY A 172 10.14 -23.75 -18.00
C GLY A 172 10.97 -23.14 -16.86
N ASP A 173 11.49 -21.91 -17.01
CA ASP A 173 12.28 -21.27 -15.96
C ASP A 173 11.45 -21.00 -14.69
N ILE A 174 12.15 -20.97 -13.56
CA ILE A 174 11.67 -20.36 -12.31
C ILE A 174 12.16 -18.92 -12.30
N ILE A 175 11.23 -17.97 -12.37
CA ILE A 175 11.52 -16.54 -12.41
C ILE A 175 11.30 -15.90 -11.04
N GLU A 176 12.11 -14.91 -10.71
CA GLU A 176 11.87 -14.05 -9.55
C GLU A 176 10.91 -12.92 -9.93
N VAL A 177 9.78 -12.86 -9.24
CA VAL A 177 8.83 -11.75 -9.32
C VAL A 177 8.92 -10.93 -8.04
N HIS A 178 9.25 -9.66 -8.19
CA HIS A 178 9.43 -8.71 -7.09
C HIS A 178 8.21 -7.80 -7.01
N VAL A 179 7.56 -7.77 -5.86
CA VAL A 179 6.35 -6.98 -5.58
C VAL A 179 6.64 -6.03 -4.43
N LEU A 180 6.20 -4.79 -4.57
CA LEU A 180 6.20 -3.83 -3.47
C LEU A 180 4.76 -3.69 -2.98
N ILE A 181 4.52 -3.96 -1.71
CA ILE A 181 3.26 -3.72 -0.99
C ILE A 181 3.43 -2.41 -0.22
N THR A 182 2.62 -1.40 -0.54
CA THR A 182 2.69 -0.08 0.10
C THR A 182 1.82 0.03 1.35
N ALA A 183 0.78 -0.81 1.45
CA ALA A 183 0.01 -1.01 2.66
C ALA A 183 -0.44 -2.49 2.71
N ASN A 184 -0.10 -3.16 3.81
CA ASN A 184 -0.23 -4.60 3.94
C ASN A 184 -1.58 -4.99 4.55
N HIS A 185 -2.38 -5.74 3.79
CA HIS A 185 -3.69 -6.26 4.20
C HIS A 185 -3.71 -7.77 4.43
N LYS A 186 -2.54 -8.39 4.68
CA LYS A 186 -2.35 -9.85 4.80
C LYS A 186 -2.90 -10.56 3.57
N GLY A 187 -3.49 -11.75 3.70
CA GLY A 187 -4.09 -12.46 2.57
C GLY A 187 -3.03 -13.19 1.75
N LYS A 188 -3.20 -13.21 0.42
CA LYS A 188 -2.41 -14.06 -0.47
C LYS A 188 -2.22 -13.45 -1.85
N ILE A 189 -1.06 -13.70 -2.44
CA ILE A 189 -0.74 -13.35 -3.81
C ILE A 189 -0.67 -14.61 -4.68
N SER A 190 -1.00 -14.47 -5.96
CA SER A 190 -0.84 -15.48 -7.00
C SER A 190 -0.41 -14.81 -8.32
N TYR A 191 0.01 -15.65 -9.25
CA TYR A 191 0.49 -15.21 -10.56
C TYR A 191 -0.22 -15.97 -11.66
N GLN A 192 -0.49 -15.27 -12.74
CA GLN A 192 -1.21 -15.82 -13.88
C GLN A 192 -0.56 -15.36 -15.18
N LEU A 193 -0.67 -16.17 -16.22
CA LEU A 193 -0.09 -15.89 -17.54
C LEU A 193 -1.18 -15.91 -18.59
N CYS A 194 -1.22 -14.88 -19.43
CA CYS A 194 -2.07 -14.83 -20.62
C CYS A 194 -1.21 -14.78 -21.87
N ASN A 195 -1.50 -15.67 -22.83
CA ASN A 195 -0.94 -15.61 -24.16
C ASN A 195 -1.75 -14.64 -25.03
N LEU A 196 -1.16 -13.53 -25.47
CA LEU A 196 -1.85 -12.60 -26.36
C LEU A 196 -1.88 -13.15 -27.78
N GLU A 197 -2.91 -13.94 -28.12
CA GLU A 197 -3.13 -14.42 -29.50
C GLU A 197 -3.34 -13.27 -30.49
N HIS A 198 -3.91 -12.16 -30.01
CA HIS A 198 -4.18 -10.95 -30.78
C HIS A 198 -3.52 -9.73 -30.12
N PRO A 199 -2.26 -9.41 -30.50
CA PRO A 199 -1.51 -8.27 -29.96
C PRO A 199 -2.20 -6.91 -30.07
N ASP A 200 -3.19 -6.76 -30.95
CA ASP A 200 -3.90 -5.49 -31.13
C ASP A 200 -5.22 -5.42 -30.34
N LEU A 201 -5.57 -6.47 -29.60
CA LEU A 201 -6.79 -6.55 -28.81
C LEU A 201 -6.50 -6.59 -27.30
N PRO A 202 -7.39 -6.02 -26.47
CA PRO A 202 -7.27 -6.11 -25.02
C PRO A 202 -7.37 -7.57 -24.57
N GLU A 203 -6.55 -7.98 -23.60
CA GLU A 203 -6.71 -9.28 -22.95
C GLU A 203 -8.02 -9.37 -22.17
N GLU A 204 -8.63 -10.55 -22.21
CA GLU A 204 -9.81 -10.90 -21.40
C GLU A 204 -9.40 -11.69 -20.15
N ASP A 205 -10.28 -11.73 -19.14
CA ASP A 205 -9.96 -12.36 -17.85
C ASP A 205 -9.76 -13.88 -17.97
N ASP A 206 -10.41 -14.52 -18.95
CA ASP A 206 -10.37 -15.95 -19.23
C ASP A 206 -9.10 -16.43 -19.95
N CYS A 207 -8.31 -15.50 -20.49
CA CYS A 207 -6.99 -15.81 -21.06
C CYS A 207 -5.96 -16.20 -20.00
N PHE A 208 -6.18 -15.80 -18.74
CA PHE A 208 -5.21 -15.93 -17.67
C PHE A 208 -5.26 -17.30 -17.00
N GLU A 209 -4.19 -18.06 -17.18
CA GLU A 209 -3.97 -19.35 -16.54
C GLU A 209 -3.09 -19.21 -15.29
N ASP A 210 -3.40 -19.94 -14.23
CA ASP A 210 -2.64 -19.88 -12.97
C ASP A 210 -1.23 -20.48 -13.14
N LEU A 211 -0.24 -19.81 -12.55
CA LEU A 211 1.14 -20.28 -12.49
C LEU A 211 1.45 -20.89 -11.13
N TRP A 212 2.22 -21.97 -11.15
CA TRP A 212 2.74 -22.61 -9.94
C TRP A 212 3.94 -21.84 -9.41
N LEU A 213 4.07 -21.80 -8.09
CA LEU A 213 5.28 -21.35 -7.41
C LEU A 213 6.28 -22.51 -7.31
N GLU A 214 7.56 -22.18 -7.08
CA GLU A 214 8.64 -23.18 -6.92
C GLU A 214 8.34 -24.21 -5.82
N ASP A 215 7.66 -23.80 -4.76
CA ASP A 215 7.28 -24.66 -3.64
C ASP A 215 6.10 -25.61 -3.95
N GLY A 216 5.54 -25.54 -5.16
CA GLY A 216 4.42 -26.34 -5.61
C GLY A 216 3.05 -25.82 -5.18
N ASN A 217 2.95 -24.62 -4.60
CA ASN A 217 1.68 -23.95 -4.29
C ASN A 217 1.26 -23.00 -5.42
N LEU A 218 -0.03 -22.68 -5.50
CA LEU A 218 -0.56 -21.65 -6.42
C LEU A 218 -0.55 -20.24 -5.82
N THR A 219 -0.39 -20.15 -4.50
CA THR A 219 -0.51 -18.89 -3.76
C THR A 219 0.57 -18.76 -2.70
N GLN A 220 1.08 -17.56 -2.50
CA GLN A 220 1.95 -17.20 -1.40
C GLN A 220 1.19 -16.32 -0.40
N SER A 221 1.19 -16.70 0.87
CA SER A 221 0.59 -15.91 1.94
C SER A 221 1.42 -14.67 2.24
N ILE A 222 0.76 -13.57 2.56
CA ILE A 222 1.39 -12.30 2.95
C ILE A 222 1.37 -12.16 4.48
N HIS A 223 2.55 -12.16 5.09
CA HIS A 223 2.74 -11.89 6.52
C HIS A 223 2.58 -10.38 6.80
N PRO A 224 2.12 -9.97 7.99
CA PRO A 224 1.97 -8.54 8.33
C PRO A 224 3.22 -7.65 8.15
N ASP A 225 4.41 -8.25 8.14
CA ASP A 225 5.70 -7.54 8.01
C ASP A 225 6.23 -7.54 6.57
N ASP A 226 5.49 -8.12 5.62
CA ASP A 226 5.90 -8.21 4.22
C ASP A 226 5.57 -6.91 3.48
N TYR A 227 6.60 -6.22 3.00
CA TYR A 227 6.46 -5.02 2.17
C TYR A 227 7.20 -5.16 0.84
N ALA A 228 8.38 -5.77 0.83
CA ALA A 228 9.07 -6.19 -0.39
C ALA A 228 8.99 -7.71 -0.47
N VAL A 229 8.18 -8.22 -1.39
CA VAL A 229 7.89 -9.64 -1.53
C VAL A 229 8.56 -10.16 -2.78
N VAL A 230 9.29 -11.27 -2.63
CA VAL A 230 9.85 -12.03 -3.75
C VAL A 230 9.11 -13.34 -3.84
N SER A 231 8.65 -13.67 -5.05
CA SER A 231 8.03 -14.94 -5.39
C SER A 231 8.83 -15.63 -6.47
N TYR A 232 9.01 -16.94 -6.34
CA TYR A 232 9.66 -17.78 -7.33
C TYR A 232 8.57 -18.48 -8.14
N VAL A 233 8.31 -17.98 -9.35
CA VAL A 233 7.19 -18.40 -10.19
C VAL A 233 7.69 -19.31 -11.29
N LYS A 234 7.13 -20.51 -11.40
CA LYS A 234 7.46 -21.47 -12.45
C LYS A 234 6.69 -21.13 -13.73
N LEU A 235 7.41 -20.82 -14.80
CA LEU A 235 6.82 -20.66 -16.13
C LEU A 235 6.44 -22.03 -16.72
N PRO A 236 5.43 -22.09 -17.62
CA PRO A 236 5.03 -23.35 -18.20
C PRO A 236 6.14 -23.98 -19.05
N ASP A 237 6.28 -25.30 -18.95
CA ASP A 237 7.20 -26.08 -19.77
C ASP A 237 6.72 -26.07 -21.24
N GLU A 238 7.66 -26.05 -22.19
CA GLU A 238 7.39 -26.09 -23.65
C GLU A 238 6.48 -24.95 -24.17
N PHE A 239 6.31 -23.88 -23.39
CA PHE A 239 5.52 -22.71 -23.75
C PHE A 239 6.42 -21.56 -24.21
N VAL A 240 6.04 -20.89 -25.29
CA VAL A 240 6.76 -19.75 -25.88
C VAL A 240 5.79 -18.69 -26.35
N CYS A 241 6.17 -17.42 -26.18
CA CYS A 241 5.39 -16.29 -26.66
C CYS A 241 6.28 -15.06 -26.91
N ASP A 242 6.00 -14.34 -27.99
CA ASP A 242 6.66 -13.08 -28.30
C ASP A 242 6.17 -11.94 -27.41
N ARG A 243 4.92 -12.02 -26.96
CA ARG A 243 4.34 -11.11 -25.97
C ARG A 243 3.22 -11.80 -25.19
N CYS A 244 3.48 -12.06 -23.92
CA CYS A 244 2.53 -12.52 -22.94
C CYS A 244 2.29 -11.44 -21.89
N VAL A 245 1.16 -11.56 -21.18
CA VAL A 245 0.88 -10.74 -20.00
C VAL A 245 1.06 -11.59 -18.75
N LEU A 246 2.05 -11.25 -17.93
CA LEU A 246 2.17 -11.75 -16.56
C LEU A 246 1.31 -10.88 -15.65
N ARG A 247 0.38 -11.50 -14.93
CA ARG A 247 -0.48 -10.85 -13.96
C ARG A 247 -0.11 -11.27 -12.56
N TRP A 248 0.23 -10.29 -11.73
CA TRP A 248 0.18 -10.42 -10.28
C TRP A 248 -1.24 -10.19 -9.80
N HIS A 249 -1.73 -11.05 -8.92
CA HIS A 249 -3.05 -10.96 -8.29
C HIS A 249 -2.88 -11.01 -6.79
N TYR A 250 -3.42 -10.01 -6.09
CA TYR A 250 -3.40 -9.94 -4.63
C TYR A 250 -4.83 -9.91 -4.10
N SER A 251 -5.20 -10.95 -3.36
CA SER A 251 -6.41 -10.96 -2.55
C SER A 251 -6.01 -10.59 -1.12
N ALA A 252 -6.51 -9.45 -0.64
CA ALA A 252 -6.38 -9.05 0.75
C ALA A 252 -7.00 -10.11 1.69
N GLY A 253 -6.72 -10.01 2.99
CA GLY A 253 -7.17 -10.98 3.99
C GLY A 253 -7.55 -10.36 5.33
N ASN A 254 -7.97 -9.11 5.33
CA ASN A 254 -8.27 -8.32 6.53
C ASN A 254 -9.77 -8.10 6.76
N ASN A 255 -10.65 -8.40 5.80
CA ASN A 255 -12.10 -8.28 5.99
C ASN A 255 -12.67 -9.50 6.72
N TRP A 256 -13.65 -9.27 7.60
CA TRP A 256 -14.46 -10.33 8.18
C TRP A 256 -15.55 -10.78 7.21
N GLY A 257 -15.75 -12.09 7.06
CA GLY A 257 -16.81 -12.63 6.22
C GLY A 257 -17.10 -14.10 6.48
N VAL A 258 -17.99 -14.65 5.66
CA VAL A 258 -18.43 -16.05 5.74
C VAL A 258 -17.50 -16.92 4.90
N CYS A 259 -16.94 -17.96 5.50
CA CYS A 259 -16.08 -18.94 4.85
C CYS A 259 -16.91 -19.96 4.07
N GLU A 260 -16.28 -20.78 3.22
CA GLU A 260 -16.97 -21.78 2.38
C GLU A 260 -17.76 -22.81 3.19
N ASP A 261 -17.29 -23.16 4.38
CA ASP A 261 -17.95 -24.08 5.31
C ASP A 261 -19.10 -23.43 6.11
N GLY A 262 -19.41 -22.16 5.83
CA GLY A 262 -20.44 -21.37 6.51
C GLY A 262 -20.00 -20.77 7.84
N THR A 263 -18.77 -21.01 8.30
CA THR A 263 -18.21 -20.33 9.48
C THR A 263 -17.88 -18.87 9.15
N GLN A 264 -17.51 -18.08 10.16
CA GLN A 264 -17.13 -16.69 9.97
C GLN A 264 -15.76 -16.41 10.56
N ALA A 265 -14.91 -15.75 9.79
CA ALA A 265 -13.56 -15.38 10.19
C ALA A 265 -13.04 -14.18 9.40
N VAL A 266 -11.95 -13.59 9.90
CA VAL A 266 -11.13 -12.64 9.14
C VAL A 266 -10.49 -13.38 7.96
N GLY A 267 -10.49 -12.74 6.78
CA GLY A 267 -9.98 -13.29 5.52
C GLY A 267 -10.99 -14.13 4.74
N CYS A 268 -12.19 -14.34 5.28
CA CYS A 268 -13.27 -15.06 4.58
C CYS A 268 -14.23 -14.11 3.88
N GLY A 269 -14.97 -14.62 2.89
CA GLY A 269 -15.87 -13.84 2.06
C GLY A 269 -15.12 -12.87 1.13
N PRO A 270 -15.83 -11.89 0.56
CA PRO A 270 -15.24 -10.87 -0.31
C PRO A 270 -14.05 -10.13 0.33
N GLN A 271 -12.95 -10.03 -0.41
CA GLN A 271 -11.74 -9.31 0.01
C GLN A 271 -11.36 -8.29 -1.05
N GLU A 272 -10.71 -7.20 -0.66
CA GLU A 272 -10.17 -6.26 -1.65
C GLU A 272 -9.17 -6.97 -2.57
N THR A 273 -9.26 -6.70 -3.86
CA THR A 273 -8.45 -7.34 -4.90
C THR A 273 -7.57 -6.30 -5.57
N PHE A 274 -6.29 -6.62 -5.76
CA PHE A 274 -5.35 -5.83 -6.55
C PHE A 274 -4.80 -6.69 -7.68
N ARG A 275 -4.59 -6.10 -8.85
CA ARG A 275 -3.96 -6.76 -9.99
C ARG A 275 -2.94 -5.85 -10.64
N SER A 276 -1.86 -6.41 -11.15
CA SER A 276 -0.82 -5.68 -11.87
C SER A 276 -0.33 -6.52 -13.04
N CYS A 277 -0.20 -5.92 -14.21
CA CYS A 277 0.15 -6.61 -15.45
C CYS A 277 1.48 -6.11 -16.02
N ALA A 278 2.33 -7.04 -16.44
CA ALA A 278 3.58 -6.77 -17.15
C ALA A 278 3.62 -7.54 -18.47
N ASP A 279 4.06 -6.88 -19.55
CA ASP A 279 4.25 -7.52 -20.84
C ASP A 279 5.65 -8.17 -20.89
N ILE A 280 5.71 -9.48 -21.10
CA ILE A 280 6.95 -10.27 -21.09
C ILE A 280 7.05 -11.12 -22.36
N ALA A 281 8.24 -11.63 -22.67
CA ALA A 281 8.44 -12.66 -23.69
C ALA A 281 8.99 -13.94 -23.07
N ILE A 282 8.59 -15.09 -23.61
CA ILE A 282 9.11 -16.41 -23.21
C ILE A 282 9.73 -17.05 -24.44
N ARG A 283 11.04 -17.31 -24.34
CA ARG A 283 11.89 -17.85 -25.41
C ARG A 283 12.10 -19.35 -25.23
N PRO A 284 12.34 -20.10 -26.31
CA PRO A 284 12.60 -21.53 -26.20
C PRO A 284 13.88 -21.81 -25.42
N LEU A 285 13.92 -22.92 -24.70
CA LEU A 285 15.18 -23.47 -24.17
C LEU A 285 16.14 -23.69 -25.35
N PHE A 286 17.26 -22.98 -25.37
CA PHE A 286 18.30 -23.20 -26.37
C PHE A 286 18.92 -24.60 -26.18
N ASN A 287 18.38 -25.60 -26.87
CA ASN A 287 19.07 -26.87 -27.04
C ASN A 287 20.26 -26.66 -27.99
N LYS A 288 21.47 -26.71 -27.44
CA LYS A 288 22.75 -26.66 -28.17
C LYS A 288 22.94 -27.77 -29.21
N GLU A 289 21.97 -28.66 -29.42
CA GLU A 289 22.07 -29.80 -30.34
C GLU A 289 21.72 -29.48 -31.80
N TRP A 290 21.27 -28.27 -32.13
CA TRP A 290 20.88 -27.90 -33.52
C TRP A 290 21.82 -26.94 -34.24
N VAL A 291 23.05 -26.73 -33.74
CA VAL A 291 24.11 -26.08 -34.53
C VAL A 291 24.96 -27.16 -35.22
N SER A 292 24.35 -27.87 -36.15
CA SER A 292 25.06 -28.67 -37.16
C SER A 292 24.27 -28.63 -38.46
N GLU A 293 24.64 -27.68 -39.31
CA GLU A 293 24.93 -27.79 -40.77
C GLU A 293 24.76 -26.44 -41.47
#